data_AF-H1SIN9-F1
#
_entry.id   AF-H1SIN9-F1
#
_cell.length_a   1.000
_cell.length_b   1.000
_cell.length_c   1.000
_cell.angle_alpha   90.00
_cell.angle_beta   90.00
_cell.angle_gamma   90.00
#
_symmetry.space_group_name_H-M   'P 1'
#
loop_
_entity.id
_entity.type
_entity.pdbx_description
1 polymer ?
#
loop_
_entity_poly.entity_id
_entity_poly.type
_entity_poly.pdbx_seq_one_letter_code
_entity_poly.pdbx_strand_id
1 'polypeptide(L)'
;MINQHPPSSAVMYVILSSKPGQFRTELVEGLVAVEAYDYLFYGRKTAHFVIAEIAHPVKVRVVEEFSEDADAASRPAPTINYVPSKFLDQFDTLQGARDELTRLATFGSMDITLIKRECHARHADD
;
A
#
# COMPACT_ATOMS: atom_id res chain seq x y z
N MET A 1 11.95 7.55 39.29
CA MET A 1 12.04 6.18 38.74
C MET A 1 12.01 6.31 37.22
N ILE A 2 13.17 6.23 36.59
CA ILE A 2 13.33 6.35 35.14
C ILE A 2 13.07 5.00 34.49
N ASN A 3 11.80 4.65 34.26
CA ASN A 3 11.52 3.45 33.47
C ASN A 3 11.69 3.78 32.00
N GLN A 4 12.80 3.29 31.49
CA GLN A 4 13.26 3.36 30.12
C GLN A 4 12.16 2.84 29.20
N HIS A 5 11.78 3.64 28.21
CA HIS A 5 11.18 3.09 26.99
C HIS A 5 12.15 2.02 26.45
N PRO A 6 11.69 0.84 26.00
CA PRO A 6 12.53 -0.01 25.17
C PRO A 6 13.03 0.83 23.99
N PRO A 7 14.21 0.56 23.41
CA PRO A 7 14.61 1.24 22.19
C PRO A 7 13.48 1.01 21.19
N SER A 8 12.75 2.07 20.85
CA SER A 8 11.77 2.04 19.78
C SER A 8 12.52 1.50 18.58
N SER A 9 12.33 0.23 18.25
CA SER A 9 12.68 -0.29 16.94
C SER A 9 12.10 0.74 15.98
N ALA A 10 12.94 1.45 15.23
CA ALA A 10 12.49 2.57 14.43
C ALA A 10 11.42 2.04 13.47
N VAL A 11 10.15 2.26 13.82
CA VAL A 11 9.03 1.80 13.02
C VAL A 11 8.99 2.72 11.84
N MET A 12 9.40 2.21 10.70
CA MET A 12 9.32 2.91 9.44
C MET A 12 7.94 2.65 8.83
N TYR A 13 7.54 3.50 7.90
CA TYR A 13 6.30 3.39 7.17
C TYR A 13 6.61 3.24 5.69
N VAL A 14 5.89 2.35 5.02
CA VAL A 14 5.99 2.16 3.57
C VAL A 14 4.63 2.40 2.94
N ILE A 15 4.64 2.91 1.71
CA ILE A 15 3.42 3.03 0.90
C ILE A 15 3.40 1.87 -0.09
N LEU A 16 2.45 0.96 0.09
CA LEU A 16 2.13 -0.07 -0.88
C LEU A 16 1.12 0.48 -1.88
N SER A 17 1.40 0.35 -3.16
CA SER A 17 0.47 0.72 -4.23
C SER A 17 -0.07 -0.51 -4.92
N SER A 18 -1.34 -0.48 -5.30
CA SER A 18 -2.01 -1.51 -6.09
C SER A 18 -2.81 -0.82 -7.19
N LYS A 19 -2.71 -1.29 -8.42
CA LYS A 19 -3.45 -0.80 -9.58
C LYS A 19 -4.31 -1.94 -10.12
N PRO A 20 -5.64 -1.87 -9.89
CA PRO A 20 -6.57 -2.88 -10.40
C PRO A 20 -6.37 -3.10 -11.90
N GLY A 21 -6.22 -4.37 -12.30
CA GLY A 21 -5.99 -4.76 -13.69
C GLY A 21 -4.55 -4.60 -14.20
N GLN A 22 -3.60 -4.23 -13.34
CA GLN A 22 -2.16 -4.23 -13.65
C GLN A 22 -1.34 -4.99 -12.61
N PHE A 23 -1.47 -4.64 -11.34
CA PHE A 23 -0.78 -5.34 -10.25
C PHE A 23 -1.43 -5.03 -8.89
N ARG A 24 -1.32 -5.97 -7.97
CA ARG A 24 -1.61 -5.74 -6.56
C ARG A 24 -0.42 -6.05 -5.69
N THR A 25 -0.22 -5.23 -4.68
CA THR A 25 0.70 -5.50 -3.57
C THR A 25 -0.08 -6.18 -2.45
N GLU A 26 0.51 -7.22 -1.87
CA GLU A 26 -0.06 -7.92 -0.73
C GLU A 26 0.74 -7.64 0.53
N LEU A 27 0.02 -7.48 1.64
CA LEU A 27 0.61 -7.42 2.96
C LEU A 27 1.21 -8.78 3.28
N VAL A 28 2.49 -8.78 3.65
CA VAL A 28 3.24 -9.98 4.03
C VAL A 28 3.56 -9.91 5.52
N GLU A 29 4.04 -11.02 6.07
CA GLU A 29 4.54 -11.06 7.45
C GLU A 29 5.61 -9.98 7.67
N GLY A 30 5.45 -9.19 8.74
CA GLY A 30 6.30 -8.04 9.05
C GLY A 30 5.80 -6.70 8.51
N LEU A 31 4.69 -6.67 7.76
CA LEU A 31 3.96 -5.45 7.40
C LEU A 31 2.61 -5.38 8.12
N VAL A 32 2.36 -4.25 8.79
CA VAL A 32 1.08 -4.00 9.46
C VAL A 32 0.41 -2.81 8.78
N ALA A 33 -0.71 -3.02 8.10
CA ALA A 33 -1.46 -1.92 7.50
C ALA A 33 -2.02 -0.99 8.58
N VAL A 34 -1.70 0.30 8.46
CA VAL A 34 -2.17 1.36 9.36
C VAL A 34 -3.29 2.14 8.70
N GLU A 35 -3.13 2.50 7.43
CA GLU A 35 -4.11 3.30 6.69
C GLU A 35 -4.21 2.82 5.25
N ALA A 36 -5.39 3.02 4.65
CA ALA A 36 -5.64 2.70 3.26
C ALA A 36 -6.36 3.86 2.58
N TYR A 37 -6.11 4.05 1.30
CA TYR A 37 -6.60 5.15 0.49
C TYR A 37 -6.96 4.64 -0.90
N ASP A 38 -8.16 4.97 -1.38
CA ASP A 38 -8.51 4.80 -2.78
C ASP A 38 -8.12 6.07 -3.54
N TYR A 39 -7.39 5.90 -4.63
CA TYR A 39 -7.01 6.97 -5.54
C TYR A 39 -7.97 6.99 -6.72
N LEU A 40 -8.76 8.06 -6.79
CA LEU A 40 -9.73 8.29 -7.85
C LEU A 40 -9.15 9.31 -8.82
N PHE A 41 -8.94 8.88 -10.06
CA PHE A 41 -8.58 9.75 -11.17
C PHE A 41 -9.84 10.04 -11.98
N TYR A 42 -10.25 11.31 -12.06
CA TYR A 42 -11.50 11.73 -12.72
C TYR A 42 -12.72 10.91 -12.25
N GLY A 43 -12.84 10.72 -10.93
CA GLY A 43 -13.93 9.97 -10.28
C GLY A 43 -13.86 8.44 -10.42
N ARG A 44 -12.86 7.89 -11.11
CA ARG A 44 -12.66 6.43 -11.25
C ARG A 44 -11.51 5.97 -10.38
N LYS A 45 -11.72 4.92 -9.58
CA LYS A 45 -10.64 4.29 -8.81
C LYS A 45 -9.60 3.69 -9.78
N THR A 46 -8.41 4.27 -9.81
CA THR A 46 -7.31 3.79 -10.66
C THR A 46 -6.18 3.17 -9.85
N ALA A 47 -6.09 3.48 -8.56
CA ALA A 47 -5.15 2.84 -7.65
C ALA A 47 -5.71 2.74 -6.23
N HIS A 48 -5.06 1.89 -5.45
CA HIS A 48 -5.27 1.74 -4.02
C HIS A 48 -3.91 1.83 -3.33
N PHE A 49 -3.81 2.65 -2.31
CA PHE A 49 -2.60 2.86 -1.53
C PHE A 49 -2.82 2.40 -0.11
N VAL A 50 -1.85 1.66 0.45
CA VAL A 50 -1.87 1.23 1.85
C VAL A 50 -0.58 1.72 2.50
N ILE A 51 -0.71 2.48 3.57
CA ILE A 51 0.42 2.80 4.44
C ILE A 51 0.54 1.68 5.45
N ALA A 52 1.69 1.02 5.47
CA ALA A 52 1.99 -0.06 6.39
C ALA A 52 3.24 0.24 7.24
N GLU A 53 3.19 -0.13 8.50
CA GLU A 53 4.35 -0.16 9.40
C GLU A 53 5.25 -1.33 9.02
N ILE A 54 6.56 -1.09 9.04
CA ILE A 54 7.60 -2.06 8.78
C ILE A 54 8.67 -1.98 9.88
N ALA A 55 8.88 -3.10 10.57
CA ALA A 55 9.87 -3.19 11.64
C ALA A 55 11.28 -3.59 11.14
N HIS A 56 11.33 -4.30 10.00
CA HIS A 56 12.57 -4.77 9.39
C HIS A 56 12.40 -4.89 7.86
N PRO A 57 13.47 -4.81 7.06
CA PRO A 57 13.36 -4.99 5.62
C PRO A 57 12.67 -6.32 5.25
N VAL A 58 11.63 -6.25 4.40
CA VAL A 58 10.86 -7.41 3.92
C VAL A 58 10.84 -7.43 2.40
N LYS A 59 10.40 -8.55 1.82
CA LYS A 59 10.10 -8.63 0.38
C LYS A 59 8.59 -8.60 0.20
N VAL A 60 8.09 -7.50 -0.35
CA VAL A 60 6.67 -7.34 -0.64
C VAL A 60 6.30 -8.22 -1.82
N ARG A 61 5.18 -8.93 -1.70
CA ARG A 61 4.64 -9.76 -2.76
C ARG A 61 3.82 -8.88 -3.69
N VAL A 62 4.27 -8.76 -4.94
CA VAL A 62 3.59 -8.06 -6.02
C VAL A 62 3.04 -9.10 -6.98
N VAL A 63 1.73 -9.13 -7.15
CA VAL A 63 1.04 -10.05 -8.05
C VAL A 63 0.61 -9.27 -9.27
N GLU A 64 1.03 -9.70 -10.46
CA GLU A 64 0.53 -9.13 -11.70
C GLU A 64 -0.96 -9.45 -11.85
N GLU A 65 -1.73 -8.43 -12.18
CA GLU A 65 -3.17 -8.54 -12.43
C GLU A 65 -3.44 -8.23 -13.90
N PHE A 66 -4.47 -8.88 -14.44
CA PHE A 66 -4.93 -8.63 -15.79
C PHE A 66 -6.26 -7.89 -15.73
N SER A 67 -6.52 -7.01 -16.69
CA SER A 67 -7.80 -6.33 -16.83
C SER A 67 -8.95 -7.34 -16.96
N GLU A 68 -10.11 -6.98 -16.43
CA GLU A 68 -11.31 -7.83 -16.46
C GLU A 68 -11.78 -8.11 -17.89
N ASP A 69 -11.51 -7.19 -18.82
CA ASP A 69 -11.81 -7.32 -20.26
C ASP A 69 -10.97 -8.39 -20.98
N ALA A 70 -9.91 -8.91 -20.35
CA ALA A 70 -9.11 -9.98 -20.94
C ALA A 70 -9.86 -11.31 -20.86
N ASP A 71 -10.03 -11.98 -22.00
CA ASP A 71 -10.65 -13.31 -22.10
C ASP A 71 -10.15 -14.25 -21.00
N ALA A 72 -11.06 -14.64 -20.10
CA ALA A 72 -10.71 -15.45 -18.92
C ALA A 72 -10.17 -16.83 -19.30
N ALA A 73 -10.54 -17.35 -20.47
CA ALA A 73 -10.06 -18.62 -20.99
C ALA A 73 -8.62 -18.56 -21.53
N SER A 74 -8.12 -17.38 -21.88
CA SER A 74 -6.78 -17.17 -22.44
C SER A 74 -5.80 -16.52 -21.46
N ARG A 75 -6.22 -16.26 -20.22
CA ARG A 75 -5.41 -15.54 -19.23
C ARG A 75 -4.32 -16.45 -18.63
N PRO A 76 -3.03 -16.09 -18.73
CA PRO A 76 -1.96 -16.84 -18.07
C PRO A 76 -2.06 -16.72 -16.55
N ALA A 77 -1.42 -17.64 -15.84
CA ALA A 77 -1.32 -17.57 -14.38
C ALA A 77 -0.64 -16.25 -13.97
N PRO A 78 -1.10 -15.58 -12.89
CA PRO A 78 -0.53 -14.31 -12.46
C PRO A 78 0.91 -14.50 -12.01
N THR A 79 1.83 -13.71 -12.56
CA THR A 79 3.22 -13.68 -12.12
C THR A 79 3.31 -13.09 -10.71
N ILE A 80 4.16 -13.69 -9.89
CA ILE A 80 4.41 -13.23 -8.52
C ILE A 80 5.85 -12.75 -8.42
N ASN A 81 6.03 -11.48 -8.11
CA ASN A 81 7.31 -10.86 -7.89
C ASN A 81 7.51 -10.52 -6.41
N TYR A 82 8.73 -10.72 -5.91
CA TYR A 82 9.10 -10.38 -4.54
C TYR A 82 10.02 -9.16 -4.56
N VAL A 83 9.44 -7.99 -4.32
CA VAL A 83 10.13 -6.70 -4.38
C VAL A 83 10.67 -6.34 -2.98
N PRO A 84 11.99 -6.17 -2.81
CA PRO A 84 12.54 -5.72 -1.54
C PRO A 84 11.99 -4.36 -1.12
N SER A 85 11.60 -4.20 0.14
CA SER A 85 10.97 -2.98 0.67
C SER A 85 11.85 -1.73 0.58
N LYS A 86 13.15 -1.88 0.35
CA LYS A 86 14.10 -0.78 0.07
C LYS A 86 13.87 -0.07 -1.28
N PHE A 87 13.14 -0.70 -2.20
CA PHE A 87 12.75 -0.10 -3.48
C PHE A 87 11.39 0.60 -3.41
N LEU A 88 10.70 0.48 -2.26
CA LEU A 88 9.48 1.22 -1.99
C LEU A 88 9.84 2.52 -1.28
N ASP A 89 8.96 3.51 -1.38
CA ASP A 89 9.11 4.74 -0.61
C ASP A 89 8.98 4.43 0.89
N GLN A 90 10.02 4.80 1.64
CA GLN A 90 10.13 4.59 3.09
C GLN A 90 10.07 5.95 3.78
N PHE A 91 9.33 6.00 4.89
CA PHE A 91 9.11 7.21 5.67
C PHE A 91 9.37 6.92 7.14
N ASP A 92 10.07 7.81 7.81
CA ASP A 92 10.30 7.70 9.26
C ASP A 92 9.03 7.98 10.08
N THR A 93 8.04 8.63 9.48
CA THR A 93 6.79 9.00 10.14
C THR A 93 5.57 8.73 9.27
N LEU A 94 4.46 8.37 9.92
CA LEU A 94 3.16 8.23 9.27
C LEU A 94 2.74 9.51 8.53
N GLN A 95 3.01 10.67 9.13
CA GLN A 95 2.71 11.96 8.51
C GLN A 95 3.48 12.15 7.20
N GLY A 96 4.76 11.79 7.15
CA GLY A 96 5.55 11.85 5.92
C GLY A 96 4.97 11.01 4.78
N ALA A 97 4.46 9.82 5.10
CA ALA A 97 3.78 8.95 4.13
C ALA A 97 2.46 9.58 3.62
N ARG A 98 1.66 10.17 4.52
CA ARG A 98 0.43 10.89 4.15
C ARG A 98 0.71 12.11 3.27
N ASP A 99 1.76 12.85 3.58
CA ASP A 99 2.15 14.03 2.82
C ASP A 99 2.57 13.63 1.40
N GLU A 100 3.26 12.50 1.23
CA GLU A 100 3.58 11.97 -0.09
C GLU A 100 2.33 11.57 -0.87
N LEU A 101 1.39 10.84 -0.27
CA LEU A 101 0.12 10.52 -0.94
C LEU A 101 -0.60 11.80 -1.37
N THR A 102 -0.66 12.80 -0.49
CA THR A 102 -1.28 14.10 -0.78
C THR A 102 -0.57 14.81 -1.94
N ARG A 103 0.76 14.78 -1.98
CA ARG A 103 1.54 15.30 -3.12
C ARG A 103 1.21 14.57 -4.42
N LEU A 104 1.15 13.24 -4.42
CA LEU A 104 0.76 12.44 -5.59
C LEU A 104 -0.65 12.78 -6.10
N ALA A 105 -1.56 13.14 -5.19
CA ALA A 105 -2.91 13.57 -5.55
C ALA A 105 -3.01 15.05 -5.96
N THR A 106 -2.03 15.87 -5.64
CA THR A 106 -2.01 17.31 -5.97
C THR A 106 -1.13 17.61 -7.18
N PHE A 107 -0.48 16.59 -7.75
CA PHE A 107 0.46 16.76 -8.86
C PHE A 107 -0.26 17.05 -10.18
N GLY A 108 -0.32 18.33 -10.53
CA GLY A 108 -0.90 18.84 -11.79
C GLY A 108 -2.35 19.31 -11.66
N SER A 109 -2.86 19.98 -12.70
CA SER A 109 -4.27 20.42 -12.79
C SER A 109 -5.26 19.27 -13.01
N MET A 110 -4.99 18.09 -12.43
CA MET A 110 -5.76 16.86 -12.65
C MET A 110 -6.78 16.69 -11.53
N ASP A 111 -7.98 16.22 -11.88
CA ASP A 111 -9.03 15.89 -10.91
C ASP A 111 -8.68 14.56 -10.24
N ILE A 112 -8.01 14.65 -9.10
CA ILE A 112 -7.58 13.50 -8.30
C ILE A 112 -8.16 13.64 -6.89
N THR A 113 -8.79 12.57 -6.42
CA THR A 113 -9.33 12.48 -5.06
C THR A 113 -8.74 11.28 -4.33
N LEU A 114 -8.25 11.50 -3.12
CA LEU A 114 -7.89 10.43 -2.19
C LEU A 114 -9.02 10.20 -1.20
N ILE A 115 -9.59 9.01 -1.22
CA ILE A 115 -10.62 8.61 -0.25
C ILE A 115 -9.97 7.69 0.77
N LYS A 116 -9.83 8.17 2.01
CA LYS A 116 -9.39 7.33 3.12
C LYS A 116 -10.39 6.19 3.31
N ARG A 117 -9.88 4.98 3.36
CA ARG A 117 -10.64 3.76 3.62
C ARG A 117 -10.43 3.37 5.07
N GLU A 118 -11.51 2.96 5.71
CA GLU A 118 -11.41 2.33 7.02
C GLU A 118 -10.64 1.02 6.83
N CYS A 119 -9.46 0.94 7.43
CA CYS A 119 -8.72 -0.31 7.60
C CYS A 119 -9.46 -1.13 8.66
N HIS A 120 -10.64 -1.65 8.32
CA HIS A 120 -11.34 -2.53 9.23
C HIS A 120 -10.53 -3.82 9.30
N ALA A 121 -9.71 -3.95 10.34
CA ALA A 121 -9.17 -5.23 10.76
C ALA A 121 -10.40 -6.12 10.97
N ARG A 122 -10.70 -6.97 9.98
CA ARG A 122 -11.76 -7.97 10.12
C ARG A 122 -11.24 -8.94 11.16
N HIS A 123 -11.59 -8.69 12.42
CA HIS A 123 -11.76 -9.77 13.39
C HIS A 123 -12.67 -10.78 12.72
N ALA A 124 -12.08 -11.89 12.28
CA ALA A 124 -12.82 -13.08 11.91
C ALA A 124 -13.33 -13.66 13.23
N ASP A 125 -14.63 -13.50 13.47
CA ASP A 125 -15.40 -14.34 14.37
C ASP A 125 -16.37 -15.11 13.47
N ASP A 126 -15.99 -16.35 13.15
CA ASP A 126 -16.87 -17.50 12.89
C ASP A 126 -16.07 -18.79 13.13
#